data_AF-A0A3D5CZV4-F1
#
_entry.id   AF-A0A3D5CZV4-F1
#
_cell.length_a   1.000
_cell.length_b   1.000
_cell.length_c   1.000
_cell.angle_alpha   90.00
_cell.angle_beta   90.00
_cell.angle_gamma   90.00
#
_symmetry.space_group_name_H-M   'P 1'
#
loop_
_entity.id
_entity.type
_entity.pdbx_description
1 polymer ?
#
loop_
_entity_poly.entity_id
_entity_poly.type
_entity_poly.pdbx_seq_one_letter_code
_entity_poly.pdbx_strand_id
1 'polypeptide(L)' 'MQYVTILGSTGTIGQQTLDVISQHPGRYGVFALTA' A
#
# COMPACT_ATOMS: atom_id res chain seq x y z
N MET A 1 6.56 7.39 -10.10
CA MET A 1 5.28 6.94 -9.53
C MET A 1 5.11 5.46 -9.87
N GLN A 2 5.07 4.59 -8.86
CA GLN A 2 4.84 3.15 -9.01
C GLN A 2 3.55 2.76 -8.30
N TYR A 3 2.70 2.02 -8.99
CA TYR A 3 1.44 1.55 -8.45
C TYR A 3 1.58 0.16 -7.83
N VAL A 4 0.97 -0.05 -6.67
CA VAL A 4 1.06 -1.27 -5.88
C VAL A 4 -0.34 -1.83 -5.62
N THR A 5 -0.49 -3.14 -5.81
CA THR A 5 -1.67 -3.91 -5.37
C THR A 5 -1.31 -4.67 -4.10
N ILE A 6 -2.10 -4.49 -3.04
CA ILE A 6 -1.88 -5.15 -1.75
C ILE A 6 -2.92 -6.25 -1.56
N LEU A 7 -2.45 -7.50 -1.52
CA LEU A 7 -3.28 -8.67 -1.24
C LEU A 7 -3.15 -9.01 0.25
N GLY A 8 -4.23 -8.86 1.02
CA GLY A 8 -4.19 -8.99 2.48
C GLY A 8 -3.91 -7.66 3.20
N SER A 9 -4.54 -6.58 2.73
CA SER A 9 -4.36 -5.21 3.24
C SER A 9 -4.78 -5.02 4.71
N THR A 10 -5.59 -5.93 5.25
CA THR A 10 -6.03 -5.91 6.65
C THR A 10 -5.04 -6.56 7.61
N GLY A 11 -4.10 -7.35 7.09
CA GLY A 11 -3.03 -7.94 7.88
C GLY A 11 -2.02 -6.90 8.35
N THR A 12 -1.17 -7.28 9.31
CA THR A 12 -0.11 -6.41 9.84
C THR A 12 0.81 -5.88 8.74
N ILE A 13 1.22 -6.75 7.81
CA ILE A 13 2.04 -6.39 6.65
C ILE A 13 1.30 -5.42 5.73
N GLY A 14 0.00 -5.64 5.50
CA GLY A 14 -0.84 -4.79 4.66
C GLY A 14 -0.92 -3.36 5.19
N GLN A 15 -1.23 -3.20 6.48
CA GLN A 15 -1.21 -1.89 7.13
C GLN A 15 0.17 -1.23 7.10
N GLN A 16 1.24 -1.96 7.45
CA GLN A 16 2.59 -1.41 7.42
C GLN A 16 3.01 -0.97 6.00
N THR A 17 2.54 -1.69 4.98
CA THR A 17 2.76 -1.31 3.58
C THR A 17 2.04 -0.01 3.23
N LEU A 18 0.79 0.16 3.70
CA LEU A 18 0.02 1.39 3.53
C LEU A 18 0.68 2.59 4.23
N ASP A 19 1.29 2.37 5.40
CA ASP A 19 2.03 3.41 6.12
C ASP A 19 3.22 3.91 5.29
N VAL A 20 3.99 3.01 4.68
CA VAL A 20 5.12 3.36 3.81
C VAL A 20 4.67 4.17 2.58
N ILE A 21 3.57 3.75 1.95
CA ILE A 21 3.00 4.46 0.79
C ILE A 21 2.54 5.87 1.21
N SER A 22 1.89 5.99 2.36
CA SER A 22 1.40 7.27 2.90
C SER A 22 2.54 8.24 3.22
N GLN A 23 3.71 7.74 3.62
CA GLN A 23 4.91 8.55 3.84
C GLN A 23 5.61 8.98 2.54
N HIS A 24 5.33 8.31 1.42
CA HIS A 24 6.01 8.55 0.13
C HIS A 24 5.04 8.68 -1.06
N PRO A 25 4.05 9.59 -1.00
CA PRO A 25 2.99 9.68 -2.01
C PRO A 25 3.49 10.11 -3.40
N GLY A 26 4.68 10.73 -3.50
CA GLY A 26 5.31 11.07 -4.79
C GLY A 26 6.02 9.87 -5.46
N ARG A 27 6.23 8.78 -4.73
CA ARG A 27 6.92 7.58 -5.23
C ARG A 27 5.94 6.43 -5.45
N TYR A 28 5.01 6.22 -4.53
CA TYR A 28 4.09 5.08 -4.55
C TYR A 28 2.62 5.52 -4.54
N GLY A 29 1.78 4.73 -5.20
CA GLY A 29 0.33 4.85 -5.14
C GLY A 29 -0.32 3.48 -5.02
N VAL A 30 -1.47 3.42 -4.36
CA VAL A 30 -2.28 2.19 -4.28
C VAL A 30 -3.13 2.07 -5.54
N PHE A 31 -3.06 0.93 -6.22
CA PHE A 31 -3.93 0.61 -7.34
C PHE A 31 -5.16 -0.20 -6.91
N ALA A 32 -4.94 -1.23 -6.08
CA ALA A 32 -6.00 -2.08 -5.58
C ALA A 32 -5.64 -2.65 -4.20
N LEU A 33 -6.67 -2.93 -3.40
CA LEU A 33 -6.56 -3.55 -2.09
C LEU A 33 -7.52 -4.74 -2.02
N THR A 34 -7.08 -5.84 -1.42
CA THR A 34 -7.96 -6.93 -1.01
C THR A 34 -7.80 -7.16 0.49
N ALA A 35 -8.85 -7.62 1.16
CA ALA A 35 -8.81 -7.88 2.60
C ALA A 35 -7.96 -9.11 2.93
#